data_AF-A0A2H6NLM5-F1
#
_entry.id   AF-A0A2H6NLM5-F1
#
_cell.length_a   1.000
_cell.length_b   1.000
_cell.length_c   1.000
_cell.angle_alpha   90.00
_cell.angle_beta   90.00
_cell.angle_gamma   90.00
#
_symmetry.space_group_name_H-M   'P 1'
#
loop_
_entity.id
_entity.type
_entity.pdbx_description
1 polymer ?
#
loop_
_entity_poly.entity_id
_entity_poly.type
_entity_poly.pdbx_seq_one_letter_code
_entity_poly.pdbx_strand_id
1 'polypeptide(L)'
;FKIAKILGHDHRTIKCFVANSQQGCNKCIEKKRCTLTAKDLRRIKREASRYPLFSSAVIFQNLQPIWSGRTTRCSVLRDMAKIRKAETHPLLNKTHKLK
;
A
#
# COMPACT_ATOMS: atom_id res chain seq x y z
N PHE A 1 -9.17 -37.64 16.01
CA PHE A 1 -8.95 -37.34 14.57
C PHE A 1 -10.20 -37.38 13.69
N LYS A 2 -11.36 -37.87 14.15
CA LYS A 2 -12.60 -37.87 13.33
C LYS A 2 -12.98 -36.47 12.84
N ILE A 3 -12.90 -35.47 13.74
CA ILE A 3 -13.19 -34.06 13.43
C ILE A 3 -12.28 -33.52 12.32
N ALA A 4 -10.99 -33.87 12.33
CA ALA A 4 -10.02 -33.49 11.30
C ALA A 4 -10.39 -34.00 9.90
N LYS A 5 -10.81 -35.28 9.83
CA LYS A 5 -11.24 -35.89 8.57
C LYS A 5 -12.56 -35.29 8.06
N ILE A 6 -13.51 -35.01 8.96
CA ILE A 6 -14.80 -34.40 8.61
C ILE A 6 -14.62 -32.98 8.08
N LEU A 7 -13.74 -32.19 8.71
CA LEU A 7 -13.49 -30.80 8.33
C LEU A 7 -12.42 -30.63 7.25
N GLY A 8 -11.77 -31.71 6.80
CA GLY A 8 -10.69 -31.64 5.81
C GLY A 8 -9.45 -30.85 6.26
N HIS A 9 -9.24 -30.70 7.57
CA HIS A 9 -8.14 -29.94 8.14
C HIS A 9 -7.12 -30.82 8.84
N ASP A 10 -5.87 -30.36 8.90
CA ASP A 10 -4.84 -31.05 9.66
C ASP A 10 -5.15 -31.00 11.17
N HIS A 11 -4.83 -32.08 11.87
CA HIS A 11 -5.04 -32.21 13.31
C HIS A 11 -4.33 -31.14 14.12
N ARG A 12 -3.18 -30.64 13.62
CA ARG A 12 -2.43 -29.54 14.22
C ARG A 12 -3.25 -28.26 14.21
N THR A 13 -3.89 -27.95 13.10
CA THR A 13 -4.75 -26.77 12.95
C THR A 13 -5.93 -26.83 13.90
N ILE A 14 -6.60 -27.99 14.01
CA ILE A 14 -7.72 -28.16 14.95
C ILE A 14 -7.25 -28.08 16.41
N LYS A 15 -6.08 -28.66 16.74
CA LYS A 15 -5.50 -28.56 18.07
C LYS A 15 -5.20 -27.10 18.44
N CYS A 16 -4.60 -26.33 17.52
CA CYS A 16 -4.35 -24.91 17.70
C CYS A 16 -5.64 -24.10 17.83
N PHE A 17 -6.68 -24.45 17.07
CA PHE A 17 -7.98 -23.79 17.13
C PHE A 17 -8.68 -24.03 18.47
N VAL A 18 -8.73 -25.28 18.96
CA VAL A 18 -9.34 -25.59 20.27
C VAL A 18 -8.60 -24.85 21.40
N ALA A 19 -7.26 -24.87 21.37
CA ALA A 19 -6.43 -24.21 22.38
C ALA A 19 -6.58 -22.68 22.39
N ASN A 20 -6.82 -22.06 21.23
CA ASN A 20 -6.91 -20.60 21.07
C ASN A 20 -8.32 -20.15 20.65
N SER A 21 -9.36 -20.94 20.94
CA SER A 21 -10.72 -20.72 20.42
C SER A 21 -11.34 -19.39 20.84
N GLN A 22 -10.91 -18.84 21.97
CA GLN A 22 -11.33 -17.52 22.45
C GLN A 22 -10.40 -16.37 22.01
N GLN A 23 -9.21 -16.68 21.49
CA GLN A 23 -8.37 -15.65 20.87
C GLN A 23 -8.91 -15.38 19.48
N GLY A 24 -9.44 -14.17 19.28
CA GLY A 24 -9.79 -13.69 17.95
C GLY A 24 -8.59 -13.83 17.01
N CYS A 25 -8.84 -14.10 15.73
CA CYS A 25 -7.77 -14.19 14.73
C CYS A 25 -6.84 -12.98 14.86
N ASN A 26 -5.57 -13.23 15.19
CA ASN A 26 -4.54 -12.21 15.15
C ASN A 26 -4.53 -11.65 13.72
N LYS A 27 -4.94 -10.39 13.57
CA LYS A 27 -4.87 -9.69 12.27
C LYS A 27 -3.44 -9.84 11.77
N CYS A 28 -3.28 -10.16 10.49
CA CYS A 28 -1.97 -10.16 9.85
C CYS A 28 -1.28 -8.84 10.20
N ILE A 29 -0.19 -8.93 10.96
CA ILE A 29 0.61 -7.75 11.30
C ILE A 29 1.15 -7.24 9.98
N GLU A 30 0.62 -6.11 9.50
CA GLU A 30 1.17 -5.44 8.34
C GLU A 30 2.63 -5.11 8.66
N LYS A 31 3.55 -5.80 7.97
CA LYS A 31 4.97 -5.47 8.06
C LYS A 31 5.11 -3.99 7.69
N LYS A 32 5.71 -3.19 8.58
CA LYS A 32 5.94 -1.76 8.35
C LYS A 32 6.77 -1.60 7.07
N ARG A 33 6.13 -1.23 5.97
CA ARG A 33 6.74 -1.17 4.62
C ARG A 33 7.72 0.00 4.46
N CYS A 34 7.68 0.97 5.36
CA CYS A 34 8.50 2.17 5.30
C CYS A 34 8.96 2.59 6.70
N THR A 35 10.25 2.87 6.85
CA THR A 35 10.85 3.63 7.96
C THR A 35 10.56 5.13 7.85
N LEU A 36 9.33 5.49 7.45
CA LEU A 36 8.92 6.90 7.45
C LEU A 36 8.44 7.26 8.86
N THR A 37 9.02 8.31 9.42
CA THR A 37 8.52 8.84 10.68
C THR A 37 7.17 9.53 10.44
N ALA A 38 6.36 9.69 11.49
CA ALA A 38 5.11 10.44 11.39
C ALA A 38 5.33 11.89 10.94
N LYS A 39 6.50 12.47 11.22
CA LYS A 39 6.91 13.81 10.77
C LYS A 39 7.11 13.85 9.26
N ASP A 40 7.75 12.83 8.70
CA ASP A 40 7.96 12.73 7.25
C ASP A 40 6.63 12.58 6.52
N LEU A 41 5.74 11.72 7.02
CA LEU A 41 4.40 11.54 6.46
C LEU A 41 3.59 12.84 6.45
N ARG A 42 3.67 13.63 7.53
CA ARG A 42 3.03 14.95 7.60
C ARG A 42 3.61 15.93 6.57
N ARG A 43 4.92 15.91 6.36
CA ARG A 43 5.58 16.77 5.35
C ARG A 43 5.19 16.35 3.93
N ILE A 44 5.23 15.06 3.62
CA ILE A 44 4.81 14.50 2.32
C ILE A 44 3.37 14.89 2.02
N LYS A 45 2.46 14.74 2.98
CA LYS A 45 1.05 15.10 2.79
C LYS A 45 0.88 16.59 2.49
N ARG A 46 1.64 17.47 3.15
CA ARG A 46 1.61 18.93 2.91
C ARG A 46 2.13 19.28 1.52
N GLU A 47 3.28 18.74 1.12
CA GLU A 47 3.87 19.02 -0.20
C GLU A 47 2.99 18.47 -1.33
N ALA A 48 2.47 17.24 -1.18
CA ALA A 48 1.54 16.66 -2.15
C ALA A 48 0.22 17.45 -2.27
N SER A 49 -0.23 18.09 -1.19
CA SER A 49 -1.41 18.95 -1.22
C SER A 49 -1.13 20.32 -1.85
N ARG A 50 0.07 20.86 -1.66
CA ARG A 50 0.50 22.14 -2.27
C ARG A 50 0.73 21.99 -3.77
N TYR A 51 1.35 20.90 -4.19
CA TYR A 51 1.75 20.67 -5.58
C TYR A 51 1.25 19.30 -6.08
N PRO A 52 -0.07 19.15 -6.33
CA PRO A 52 -0.65 17.85 -6.68
C PRO A 52 -0.21 17.29 -8.03
N LEU A 53 0.27 18.16 -8.94
CA LEU A 53 0.72 17.79 -10.29
C LEU A 53 2.22 17.46 -10.35
N PHE A 54 2.95 17.61 -9.25
CA PHE A 54 4.38 17.37 -9.24
C PHE A 54 4.69 15.88 -9.22
N SER A 55 5.83 15.52 -9.82
CA SER A 55 6.25 14.12 -9.83
C SER A 55 6.58 13.63 -8.42
N SER A 56 6.44 12.33 -8.20
CA SER A 56 6.85 11.72 -6.92
C SER A 56 8.35 11.85 -6.65
N ALA A 57 9.19 12.23 -7.61
CA ALA A 57 10.59 12.57 -7.35
C ALA A 57 10.70 13.94 -6.69
N VAL A 58 10.00 14.93 -7.24
CA VAL A 58 10.05 16.31 -6.76
C VAL A 58 9.43 16.43 -5.37
N ILE A 59 8.30 15.74 -5.12
CA ILE A 59 7.64 15.75 -3.80
C ILE A 59 8.56 15.18 -2.69
N PHE A 60 9.43 14.23 -3.04
CA PHE A 60 10.33 13.56 -2.11
C PHE A 60 11.75 14.13 -2.12
N GLN A 61 12.04 15.14 -2.95
CA GLN A 61 13.40 15.67 -3.15
C GLN A 61 13.97 16.31 -1.88
N ASN A 62 13.13 16.99 -1.09
CA ASN A 62 13.52 17.66 0.16
C ASN A 62 13.56 16.71 1.38
N LEU A 63 13.34 15.41 1.16
CA LEU A 63 13.38 14.35 2.16
C LEU A 63 14.59 13.45 1.87
N GLN A 64 15.78 13.91 2.30
CA GLN A 64 17.03 13.11 2.25
C GLN A 64 16.98 11.90 3.20
N PRO A 65 17.81 10.86 2.98
CA PRO A 65 17.73 9.87 1.93
C PRO A 65 17.19 8.56 2.52
N ILE A 66 15.91 8.52 2.88
CA ILE A 66 15.24 7.26 3.25
C ILE A 66 14.67 6.69 1.96
N TRP A 67 15.58 6.00 1.26
CA TRP A 67 15.38 5.14 0.11
C TRP A 67 13.93 4.78 -0.14
N SER A 68 13.36 5.42 -1.15
CA SER A 68 12.13 4.93 -1.72
C SER A 68 12.27 4.95 -3.23
N GLY A 69 12.51 3.76 -3.78
CA GLY A 69 12.32 3.52 -5.21
C GLY A 69 10.98 4.10 -5.67
N ARG A 70 10.83 4.34 -6.97
CA ARG A 70 9.61 4.93 -7.53
C ARG A 70 8.33 4.25 -7.02
N THR A 71 8.37 2.93 -6.86
CA THR A 71 7.27 2.09 -6.35
C THR A 71 6.85 2.45 -4.92
N THR A 72 7.79 2.61 -4.00
CA THR A 72 7.50 2.93 -2.59
C THR A 72 7.03 4.38 -2.45
N ARG A 73 7.63 5.33 -3.17
CA ARG A 73 7.13 6.72 -3.22
C ARG A 73 5.68 6.79 -3.66
N CYS A 74 5.35 6.09 -4.75
CA CYS A 74 3.96 6.04 -5.24
C CYS A 74 3.02 5.27 -4.29
N SER A 75 3.49 4.23 -3.58
CA SER A 75 2.67 3.57 -2.55
C SER A 75 2.31 4.52 -1.42
N VAL A 76 3.30 5.23 -0.86
CA VAL A 76 3.09 6.18 0.22
C VAL A 76 2.11 7.28 -0.19
N LEU A 77 2.24 7.80 -1.41
CA LEU A 77 1.30 8.81 -1.92
C LEU A 77 -0.12 8.27 -2.10
N ARG A 78 -0.27 7.01 -2.55
CA ARG A 78 -1.59 6.35 -2.66
C ARG A 78 -2.24 6.19 -1.28
N ASP A 79 -1.48 5.75 -0.29
CA ASP A 79 -1.98 5.48 1.06
C ASP A 79 -2.31 6.79 1.81
N MET A 80 -1.47 7.82 1.66
CA MET A 80 -1.53 9.02 2.50
C MET A 80 -2.30 10.18 1.91
N ALA A 81 -2.14 10.43 0.62
CA ALA A 81 -2.44 11.75 0.07
C ALA A 81 -3.81 11.82 -0.63
N LYS A 82 -4.58 10.71 -0.70
CA LYS A 82 -5.86 10.62 -1.45
C LYS A 82 -5.76 11.42 -2.76
N ILE A 83 -4.62 11.33 -3.44
CA ILE A 83 -4.30 12.23 -4.54
C ILE A 83 -5.33 11.95 -5.63
N ARG A 84 -5.93 13.03 -6.16
CA ARG A 84 -6.77 12.93 -7.36
C ARG A 84 -5.98 12.12 -8.38
N LYS A 85 -6.52 10.96 -8.76
CA LYS A 85 -5.91 10.17 -9.84
C LYS A 85 -5.80 11.10 -11.05
N ALA A 86 -4.65 11.08 -11.72
CA ALA A 86 -4.52 11.78 -12.99
C ALA A 86 -5.66 11.29 -13.89
N GLU A 87 -6.39 12.23 -14.49
CA GLU A 87 -7.43 11.89 -15.44
C GLU A 87 -6.79 11.07 -16.56
N THR A 88 -7.43 9.95 -16.88
CA THR A 88 -6.91 9.06 -17.92
C THR A 88 -7.19 9.73 -19.25
N HIS A 89 -6.21 10.47 -19.76
CA HIS A 89 -6.28 10.97 -21.12
C HIS A 89 -6.27 9.79 -22.08
N PRO A 90 -7.08 9.81 -23.15
CA PRO A 90 -7.07 8.75 -24.15
C PRO A 90 -5.65 8.58 -24.69
N LEU A 91 -5.24 7.32 -24.91
CA LEU A 91 -3.95 7.04 -25.55
C LEU A 91 -3.92 7.79 -26.88
N LEU A 92 -2.93 8.67 -27.06
CA LEU A 92 -2.62 9.35 -28.32
C LEU A 92 -2.06 8.36 -29.35
N ASN A 93 -2.77 7.26 -29.58
CA ASN A 93 -2.47 6.30 -30.62
C ASN A 93 -3.03 6.83 -31.94
N LYS A 94 -2.24 7.71 -32.55
CA LYS A 94 -2.05 7.88 -34.00
C LYS A 94 -3.25 7.48 -34.89
N THR A 95 -4.39 8.13 -34.74
CA THR A 95 -5.51 8.02 -35.69
C THR A 95 -6.19 9.37 -35.87
N HIS A 96 -5.40 10.38 -36.21
CA HIS A 96 -5.87 11.55 -36.95
C HIS A 96 -4.91 11.79 -38.11
N LYS A 97 -4.86 10.85 -39.05
CA LYS A 97 -4.56 11.18 -40.43
C LYS A 97 -5.90 11.60 -41.04
N LEU A 98 -6.28 12.86 -40.85
CA LEU A 98 -7.30 13.43 -41.73
C LEU A 98 -6.68 13.45 -43.12
N LYS A 99 -7.44 12.92 -44.08
CA LYS A 99 -7.12 12.93 -45.51
C LYS A 99 -6.92 14.34 -46.02
#